data_AF-T1B231-F1
#
_entry.id   AF-T1B231-F1
#
_cell.length_a   1.000
_cell.length_b   1.000
_cell.length_c   1.000
_cell.angle_alpha   90.00
_cell.angle_beta   90.00
_cell.angle_gamma   90.00
#
_symmetry.space_group_name_H-M   'P 1'
#
loop_
_entity.id
_entity.type
_entity.pdbx_description
1 polymer ?
#
loop_
_entity_poly.entity_id
_entity_poly.type
_entity_poly.pdbx_seq_one_letter_code
_entity_poly.pdbx_strand_id
1 'polypeptide(L)'
;MTWIDRSQDVSPDVLYDNASLRLTSLRESLASYSAVETPALETNPLSFTESPDSTVFEENVLKAKEHILSGDIFQIVLSKRFSFRFEGDPLRVYRVLRSINPSPYMYLIQDGDMAIVGSSPELLVRVKGEKVEVRPIAGTVRRSNVPDEDAKREKQLLSDPKELAEHVMLVDLGRND
;
A
#
# COMPACT_ATOMS: atom_id res chain seq x y z
N MET A 1 -13.76 3.52 13.87
CA MET A 1 -13.88 2.65 15.05
C MET A 1 -14.30 3.55 16.21
N THR A 2 -15.48 3.36 16.81
CA THR A 2 -15.88 4.22 17.94
C THR A 2 -15.36 3.58 19.21
N TRP A 3 -14.36 4.22 19.80
CA TRP A 3 -13.92 3.90 21.15
C TRP A 3 -15.02 4.35 22.13
N ILE A 4 -15.52 3.41 22.94
CA ILE A 4 -16.32 3.76 24.11
C ILE A 4 -15.32 4.00 25.23
N ASP A 5 -15.10 5.26 25.56
CA ASP A 5 -14.31 5.63 26.72
C ASP A 5 -15.08 5.26 27.98
N ARG A 6 -14.71 4.13 28.59
CA ARG A 6 -15.31 3.64 29.85
C ARG A 6 -14.93 4.48 31.06
N SER A 7 -14.09 5.51 30.91
CA SER A 7 -13.84 6.48 31.97
C SER A 7 -14.96 7.51 32.12
N GLN A 8 -15.86 7.60 31.14
CA GLN A 8 -17.06 8.42 31.25
C GLN A 8 -18.20 7.61 31.86
N ASP A 9 -18.78 8.11 32.95
CA ASP A 9 -19.91 7.50 33.68
C ASP A 9 -21.23 7.76 32.94
N VAL A 10 -21.33 7.23 31.72
CA VAL A 10 -22.51 7.32 30.86
C VAL A 10 -23.33 6.04 31.03
N SER A 11 -24.64 6.16 31.28
CA SER A 11 -25.49 4.99 31.49
C SER A 11 -25.49 4.08 30.24
N PRO A 12 -25.59 2.75 30.43
CA PRO A 12 -25.70 1.80 29.32
C PRO A 12 -26.85 2.13 28.35
N ASP A 13 -27.98 2.62 28.87
CA ASP A 13 -29.14 3.01 28.06
C ASP A 13 -28.80 4.18 27.12
N VAL A 14 -28.08 5.19 27.62
CA VAL A 14 -27.65 6.34 26.79
C VAL A 14 -26.65 5.90 25.71
N LEU A 15 -25.73 4.99 26.03
CA LEU A 15 -24.80 4.44 25.03
C LEU A 15 -25.54 3.63 23.94
N TYR A 16 -26.53 2.84 24.34
CA TYR A 16 -27.38 2.07 23.43
C TYR A 16 -28.20 2.97 22.51
N ASP A 17 -28.83 4.01 23.07
CA ASP A 17 -29.64 4.96 22.30
C ASP A 17 -28.78 5.71 21.28
N ASN A 18 -27.59 6.17 21.68
CA ASN A 18 -26.63 6.83 20.79
C ASN A 18 -26.16 5.91 19.65
N ALA A 19 -25.89 4.63 19.95
CA ALA A 19 -25.54 3.65 18.92
C ALA A 19 -26.71 3.44 17.94
N SER A 20 -27.94 3.34 18.46
CA SER A 20 -29.16 3.16 17.65
C SER A 20 -29.42 4.33 16.71
N LEU A 21 -29.22 5.56 17.20
CA LEU A 21 -29.31 6.78 16.38
C LEU A 21 -28.27 6.80 15.26
N ARG A 22 -27.02 6.44 15.56
CA ARG A 22 -25.95 6.38 14.56
C ARG A 22 -26.21 5.33 13.49
N LEU A 23 -26.72 4.15 13.86
CA LEU A 23 -27.12 3.12 12.90
C LEU A 23 -28.27 3.60 12.00
N THR A 24 -29.24 4.32 12.57
CA THR A 24 -30.36 4.89 11.82
C THR A 24 -29.85 5.92 10.80
N SER A 25 -29.00 6.85 11.23
CA SER A 25 -28.38 7.85 10.34
C SER A 25 -27.54 7.23 9.22
N LEU A 26 -26.77 6.17 9.52
CA LEU A 26 -26.02 5.42 8.51
C LEU A 26 -26.95 4.76 7.49
N ARG A 27 -28.05 4.15 7.95
CA ARG A 27 -29.05 3.51 7.08
C ARG A 27 -29.69 4.53 6.14
N GLU A 28 -30.08 5.69 6.64
CA GLU A 28 -30.66 6.76 5.83
C GLU A 28 -29.66 7.29 4.79
N SER A 29 -28.40 7.49 5.21
CA SER A 29 -27.32 7.91 4.32
C SER A 29 -27.10 6.91 3.19
N LEU A 30 -27.08 5.60 3.51
CA LEU A 30 -26.96 4.54 2.51
C LEU A 30 -28.18 4.45 1.58
N ALA A 31 -29.39 4.66 2.10
CA ALA A 31 -30.62 4.64 1.29
C ALA A 31 -30.71 5.81 0.31
N SER A 32 -30.13 6.95 0.67
CA SER A 32 -30.05 8.15 -0.18
C SER A 32 -28.82 8.18 -1.09
N TYR A 33 -27.91 7.22 -0.95
CA TYR A 33 -26.65 7.22 -1.69
C TYR A 33 -26.90 6.99 -3.20
N SER A 34 -26.32 7.86 -4.01
CA SER A 34 -26.20 7.68 -5.45
C SER A 34 -24.75 7.42 -5.83
N ALA A 35 -24.54 6.47 -6.75
CA ALA A 35 -23.22 6.16 -7.24
C ALA A 35 -22.61 7.39 -7.92
N VAL A 36 -21.44 7.82 -7.45
CA VAL A 36 -20.66 8.86 -8.12
C VAL A 36 -19.91 8.19 -9.28
N GLU A 37 -19.87 8.80 -10.46
CA GLU A 37 -19.09 8.27 -11.58
C GLU A 37 -17.59 8.33 -11.31
N THR A 38 -16.86 7.32 -11.81
CA THR A 38 -15.40 7.33 -11.72
C THR A 38 -14.90 8.26 -12.81
N PRO A 39 -14.17 9.33 -12.46
CA PRO A 39 -13.76 10.32 -13.45
C PRO A 39 -12.89 9.65 -14.52
N ALA A 40 -13.05 10.11 -15.76
CA ALA A 40 -12.20 9.71 -16.85
C ALA A 40 -10.73 10.00 -16.51
N LEU A 41 -9.83 9.12 -16.97
CA LEU A 41 -8.40 9.29 -16.80
C LEU A 41 -7.92 10.36 -17.80
N GLU A 42 -7.54 11.52 -17.27
CA GLU A 42 -6.83 12.54 -18.02
C GLU A 42 -5.37 12.55 -17.59
N THR A 43 -4.47 12.38 -18.56
CA THR A 43 -3.03 12.44 -18.31
C THR A 43 -2.51 13.81 -18.70
N ASN A 44 -2.35 14.69 -17.70
CA ASN A 44 -1.67 15.96 -17.89
C ASN A 44 -0.22 15.86 -17.37
N PRO A 45 0.74 16.55 -18.00
CA PRO A 45 2.10 16.64 -17.47
C PRO A 45 2.06 17.18 -16.04
N LEU A 46 2.67 16.44 -15.11
CA LEU A 46 2.76 16.82 -13.71
C LEU A 46 4.18 17.26 -13.38
N SER A 47 4.33 18.47 -12.86
CA SER A 47 5.60 18.91 -12.27
C SER A 47 5.71 18.35 -10.86
N PHE A 48 6.82 17.67 -10.59
CA PHE A 48 7.15 17.12 -9.28
C PHE A 48 8.60 17.47 -8.91
N THR A 49 8.91 17.41 -7.62
CA THR A 49 10.27 17.41 -7.11
C THR A 49 10.64 16.01 -6.65
N GLU A 50 11.92 15.68 -6.71
CA GLU A 50 12.46 14.38 -6.33
C GLU A 50 13.53 14.57 -5.23
N SER A 51 13.54 13.67 -4.26
CA SER A 51 14.51 13.68 -3.16
C SER A 51 14.83 12.26 -2.71
N PRO A 52 16.09 11.80 -2.77
CA PRO A 52 17.22 12.47 -3.46
C PRO A 52 16.97 12.60 -4.98
N ASP A 53 17.74 13.46 -5.65
CA ASP A 53 17.76 13.47 -7.12
C ASP A 53 18.37 12.17 -7.67
N SER A 54 18.26 11.96 -8.98
CA SER A 54 18.72 10.73 -9.63
C SER A 54 20.23 10.50 -9.52
N THR A 55 21.04 11.56 -9.62
CA THR A 55 22.51 11.44 -9.52
C THR A 55 22.90 10.97 -8.12
N VAL A 56 22.35 11.60 -7.09
CA VAL A 56 22.61 11.21 -5.69
C VAL A 56 22.06 9.79 -5.41
N PHE A 57 20.92 9.44 -5.98
CA PHE A 57 20.37 8.09 -5.84
C PHE A 57 21.29 7.03 -6.47
N GLU A 58 21.82 7.28 -7.67
CA GLU A 58 22.78 6.39 -8.33
C GLU A 58 24.07 6.22 -7.53
N GLU A 59 24.61 7.31 -6.98
CA GLU A 59 25.76 7.24 -6.08
C GLU A 59 25.47 6.40 -4.83
N ASN A 60 24.28 6.53 -4.25
CA ASN A 60 23.87 5.73 -3.10
C ASN A 60 23.72 4.24 -3.46
N VAL A 61 23.27 3.92 -4.67
CA VAL A 61 23.23 2.53 -5.18
C VAL A 61 24.66 1.97 -5.30
N LEU A 62 25.62 2.75 -5.81
CA LEU A 62 27.01 2.31 -5.91
C LEU A 62 27.62 2.06 -4.53
N LYS A 63 27.41 2.96 -3.57
CA LYS A 63 27.84 2.77 -2.17
C LYS A 63 27.19 1.55 -1.53
N ALA A 64 25.90 1.33 -1.75
CA ALA A 64 25.21 0.13 -1.27
C ALA A 64 25.86 -1.16 -1.81
N LYS A 65 26.26 -1.17 -3.09
CA LYS A 65 26.99 -2.32 -3.67
C LYS A 65 28.35 -2.53 -3.02
N GLU A 66 29.07 -1.47 -2.67
CA GLU A 66 30.35 -1.59 -1.94
C GLU A 66 30.14 -2.26 -0.59
N HIS A 67 29.11 -1.86 0.17
CA HIS A 67 28.74 -2.48 1.45
C HIS A 67 28.28 -3.94 1.31
N ILE A 68 27.60 -4.29 0.22
CA ILE A 68 27.25 -5.68 -0.08
C ILE A 68 28.53 -6.51 -0.36
N LEU A 69 29.47 -5.96 -1.13
CA LEU A 69 30.72 -6.64 -1.48
C LEU A 69 31.69 -6.77 -0.31
N SER A 70 31.71 -5.81 0.62
CA SER A 70 32.49 -5.89 1.86
C SER A 70 31.89 -6.87 2.88
N GLY A 71 30.64 -7.30 2.68
CA GLY A 71 29.93 -8.20 3.58
C GLY A 71 29.24 -7.49 4.76
N ASP A 72 29.09 -6.16 4.72
CA ASP A 72 28.42 -5.40 5.78
C ASP A 72 26.91 -5.68 5.82
N ILE A 73 26.29 -5.86 4.65
CA ILE A 73 24.87 -6.13 4.48
C ILE A 73 24.64 -7.12 3.32
N PHE A 74 23.52 -7.86 3.36
CA PHE A 74 23.12 -8.70 2.24
C PHE A 74 22.29 -7.94 1.20
N GLN A 75 21.39 -7.05 1.65
CA GLN A 75 20.66 -6.12 0.79
C GLN A 75 20.32 -4.82 1.53
N ILE A 76 19.91 -3.82 0.77
CA ILE A 76 19.27 -2.59 1.25
C ILE A 76 18.20 -2.14 0.26
N VAL A 77 17.09 -1.60 0.76
CA VAL A 77 16.01 -1.02 -0.06
C VAL A 77 16.12 0.49 -0.01
N LEU A 78 16.74 1.08 -1.04
CA LEU A 78 16.80 2.53 -1.21
C LEU A 78 15.48 3.05 -1.82
N SER A 79 15.08 4.26 -1.45
CA SER A 79 13.87 4.90 -2.02
C SER A 79 14.11 6.36 -2.39
N LYS A 80 13.28 6.86 -3.32
CA LYS A 80 13.15 8.27 -3.67
C LYS A 80 11.75 8.74 -3.30
N ARG A 81 11.65 9.97 -2.79
CA ARG A 81 10.38 10.66 -2.59
C ARG A 81 10.09 11.58 -3.77
N PHE A 82 8.93 11.40 -4.38
CA PHE A 82 8.38 12.32 -5.36
C PHE A 82 7.29 13.16 -4.70
N SER A 83 7.35 14.48 -4.89
CA SER A 83 6.43 15.43 -4.27
C SER A 83 5.88 16.40 -5.30
N PHE A 84 4.58 16.69 -5.23
CA PHE A 84 3.93 17.68 -6.08
C PHE A 84 2.83 18.38 -5.30
N ARG A 85 2.43 19.58 -5.72
CA ARG A 85 1.26 20.26 -5.13
C ARG A 85 0.00 19.55 -5.61
N PHE A 86 -0.78 19.04 -4.67
CA PHE A 86 -2.06 18.40 -4.94
C PHE A 86 -3.19 19.27 -4.39
N GLU A 87 -4.17 19.55 -5.24
CA GLU A 87 -5.44 20.18 -4.87
C GLU A 87 -6.57 19.31 -5.42
N GLY A 88 -7.42 18.80 -4.54
CA GLY A 88 -8.52 17.93 -4.94
C GLY A 88 -8.96 16.99 -3.81
N ASP A 89 -9.96 16.19 -4.12
CA ASP A 89 -10.52 15.20 -3.21
C ASP A 89 -9.65 13.93 -3.15
N PRO A 90 -9.11 13.53 -1.99
CA PRO A 90 -8.39 12.27 -1.82
C PRO A 90 -9.20 11.04 -2.24
N LEU A 91 -10.53 11.06 -2.12
CA LEU A 91 -11.39 9.98 -2.58
C LEU A 91 -11.31 9.83 -4.11
N ARG A 92 -11.13 10.92 -4.86
CA ARG A 92 -10.90 10.85 -6.31
C ARG A 92 -9.60 10.11 -6.64
N VAL A 93 -8.52 10.41 -5.92
CA VAL A 93 -7.22 9.72 -6.06
C VAL A 93 -7.39 8.23 -5.77
N TYR A 94 -8.06 7.89 -4.66
CA TYR A 94 -8.32 6.50 -4.28
C TYR A 94 -9.09 5.75 -5.37
N ARG A 95 -10.14 6.36 -5.93
CA ARG A 95 -10.98 5.73 -6.96
C ARG A 95 -10.23 5.50 -8.27
N VAL A 96 -9.44 6.49 -8.70
CA VAL A 96 -8.55 6.37 -9.86
C VAL A 96 -7.53 5.26 -9.62
N LEU A 97 -6.86 5.25 -8.47
CA LEU A 97 -5.87 4.24 -8.13
C LEU A 97 -6.48 2.82 -8.11
N ARG A 98 -7.69 2.66 -7.54
CA ARG A 98 -8.44 1.40 -7.53
C ARG A 98 -8.76 0.90 -8.95
N SER A 99 -8.98 1.80 -9.89
CA SER A 99 -9.26 1.43 -11.28
C SER A 99 -8.01 1.03 -12.08
N ILE A 100 -6.87 1.67 -11.82
CA ILE A 100 -5.62 1.44 -12.56
C ILE A 100 -4.81 0.29 -11.99
N ASN A 101 -4.68 0.25 -10.65
CA ASN A 101 -3.85 -0.71 -9.94
C ASN A 101 -4.60 -1.25 -8.72
N PRO A 102 -5.63 -2.08 -8.93
CA PRO A 102 -6.32 -2.73 -7.82
C PRO A 102 -5.36 -3.69 -7.10
N SER A 103 -5.25 -3.53 -5.79
CA SER A 103 -4.45 -4.41 -4.94
C SER A 103 -5.28 -5.03 -3.81
N PRO A 104 -4.79 -6.07 -3.13
CA PRO A 104 -5.48 -6.66 -1.98
C PRO A 104 -5.66 -5.68 -0.81
N TYR A 105 -4.81 -4.66 -0.70
CA TYR A 105 -4.81 -3.70 0.40
C TYR A 105 -4.92 -2.26 -0.12
N MET A 106 -6.15 -1.87 -0.44
CA MET A 106 -6.53 -0.50 -0.81
C MET A 106 -6.97 0.27 0.44
N TYR A 107 -6.52 1.52 0.60
CA TYR A 107 -6.94 2.34 1.74
C TYR A 107 -7.03 3.83 1.39
N LEU A 108 -7.99 4.49 2.03
CA LEU A 108 -8.11 5.94 2.16
C LEU A 108 -8.29 6.22 3.65
N ILE A 109 -7.35 6.95 4.23
CA ILE A 109 -7.40 7.39 5.62
C ILE A 109 -7.39 8.91 5.59
N GLN A 110 -8.37 9.54 6.24
CA GLN A 110 -8.46 11.00 6.35
C GLN A 110 -8.43 11.37 7.83
N ASP A 111 -7.49 12.24 8.19
CA ASP A 111 -7.33 12.75 9.55
C ASP A 111 -6.96 14.24 9.49
N GLY A 112 -7.92 15.09 9.85
CA GLY A 112 -7.80 16.55 9.71
C GLY A 112 -7.43 16.94 8.28
N ASP A 113 -6.33 17.69 8.15
CA ASP A 113 -5.82 18.19 6.86
C ASP A 113 -4.92 17.17 6.12
N MET A 114 -4.74 15.97 6.68
CA MET A 114 -3.94 14.92 6.07
C MET A 114 -4.82 13.80 5.50
N ALA A 115 -4.45 13.33 4.31
CA ALA A 115 -5.00 12.12 3.73
C ALA A 115 -3.90 11.17 3.30
N ILE A 116 -4.08 9.88 3.57
CA ILE A 116 -3.22 8.80 3.10
C ILE A 116 -4.03 7.94 2.15
N VAL A 117 -3.59 7.87 0.90
CA VAL A 117 -4.18 7.04 -0.16
C VAL A 117 -3.15 6.02 -0.62
N GLY A 118 -3.54 4.76 -0.70
CA GLY A 118 -2.62 3.72 -1.14
C GLY A 118 -3.28 2.48 -1.71
N SER A 119 -2.45 1.73 -2.43
CA SER A 119 -2.75 0.43 -3.04
C SER A 119 -1.53 -0.45 -2.82
N SER A 120 -1.49 -1.14 -1.67
CA SER A 120 -0.36 -2.03 -1.34
C SER A 120 -0.60 -3.44 -1.88
N PRO A 121 0.34 -4.00 -2.66
CA PRO A 121 0.27 -5.40 -3.08
C PRO A 121 0.67 -6.36 -1.95
N GLU A 122 1.37 -5.87 -0.93
CA GLU A 122 2.07 -6.70 0.05
C GLU A 122 1.50 -6.56 1.46
N LEU A 123 1.52 -7.69 2.17
CA LEU A 123 1.12 -7.79 3.57
C LEU A 123 2.37 -7.70 4.44
N LEU A 124 2.39 -6.76 5.39
CA LEU A 124 3.40 -6.77 6.45
C LEU A 124 3.19 -7.98 7.36
N VAL A 125 2.06 -8.02 8.08
CA VAL A 125 1.69 -9.13 8.96
C VAL A 125 0.18 -9.23 9.09
N ARG A 126 -0.35 -10.45 9.20
CA ARG A 126 -1.75 -10.73 9.52
C ARG A 126 -1.84 -11.62 10.75
N VAL A 127 -2.67 -11.21 11.70
CA VAL A 127 -2.98 -12.00 12.90
C VAL A 127 -4.45 -12.42 12.84
N LYS A 128 -4.71 -13.73 12.96
CA LYS A 128 -6.06 -14.30 13.03
C LYS A 128 -6.11 -15.36 14.13
N GLY A 129 -6.74 -15.02 15.25
CA GLY A 129 -6.67 -15.84 16.45
C GLY A 129 -5.21 -15.96 16.91
N GLU A 130 -4.74 -17.19 17.08
CA GLU A 130 -3.35 -17.48 17.44
C GLU A 130 -2.41 -17.63 16.23
N LYS A 131 -2.91 -17.46 15.01
CA LYS A 131 -2.10 -17.58 13.78
C LYS A 131 -1.56 -16.23 13.35
N VAL A 132 -0.24 -16.14 13.19
CA VAL A 132 0.48 -15.04 12.55
C VAL A 132 0.92 -15.48 11.15
N GLU A 133 0.78 -14.59 10.17
CA GLU A 133 1.13 -14.83 8.77
C GLU A 133 1.85 -13.62 8.18
N VAL A 134 2.99 -13.86 7.53
CA VAL A 134 3.71 -12.91 6.68
C VAL A 134 3.75 -13.46 5.25
N ARG A 135 3.79 -12.58 4.25
CA ARG A 135 3.83 -12.97 2.83
C ARG A 135 4.84 -12.08 2.10
N PRO A 136 6.15 -12.28 2.33
CA PRO A 136 7.17 -11.46 1.68
C PRO A 136 7.07 -11.61 0.16
N ILE A 137 7.23 -10.51 -0.55
CA ILE A 137 7.27 -10.45 -2.01
C ILE A 137 8.67 -10.02 -2.42
N ALA A 138 9.30 -10.83 -3.29
CA ALA A 138 10.55 -10.48 -3.96
C ALA A 138 10.45 -10.99 -5.40
N GLY A 139 11.12 -10.32 -6.32
CA GLY A 139 10.91 -10.56 -7.74
C GLY A 139 9.74 -9.79 -8.31
N THR A 140 10.00 -8.98 -9.33
CA THR A 140 8.96 -8.28 -10.09
C THR A 140 9.22 -8.43 -11.58
N VAL A 141 8.19 -8.85 -12.32
CA VAL A 141 8.24 -8.90 -13.78
C VAL A 141 7.02 -8.21 -14.37
N ARG A 142 7.22 -7.45 -15.45
CA ARG A 142 6.12 -6.75 -16.14
C ARG A 142 5.25 -7.76 -16.89
N ARG A 143 3.93 -7.65 -16.71
CA ARG A 143 2.94 -8.46 -17.46
C ARG A 143 3.04 -8.23 -18.98
N SER A 144 2.73 -9.26 -19.76
CA SER A 144 2.48 -9.15 -21.21
C SER A 144 1.00 -9.37 -21.50
N ASN A 145 0.47 -8.66 -22.51
CA ASN A 145 -0.86 -8.93 -23.05
C ASN A 145 -0.88 -10.15 -23.98
N VAL A 146 0.29 -10.72 -24.29
CA VAL A 146 0.44 -11.94 -25.08
C VAL A 146 0.65 -13.10 -24.11
N PRO A 147 -0.28 -14.07 -24.02
CA PRO A 147 -0.23 -15.15 -23.02
C PRO A 147 1.08 -15.94 -23.00
N ASP A 148 1.62 -16.28 -24.17
CA ASP A 148 2.86 -17.05 -24.27
C ASP A 148 4.09 -16.27 -23.76
N GLU A 149 4.12 -14.96 -24.02
CA GLU A 149 5.18 -14.10 -23.49
C GLU A 149 5.06 -13.91 -21.98
N ASP A 150 3.84 -13.76 -21.47
CA ASP A 150 3.56 -13.62 -20.04
C ASP A 150 4.00 -14.88 -19.28
N ALA A 151 3.65 -16.06 -19.79
CA ALA A 151 4.09 -17.35 -19.25
C ALA A 151 5.61 -17.54 -19.35
N LYS A 152 6.25 -17.03 -20.41
CA LYS A 152 7.71 -17.05 -20.53
C LYS A 152 8.37 -16.17 -19.47
N ARG A 153 7.85 -14.96 -19.24
CA ARG A 153 8.33 -14.02 -18.22
C ARG A 153 8.16 -14.58 -16.81
N GLU A 154 7.04 -15.23 -16.54
CA GLU A 154 6.81 -15.96 -15.28
C GLU A 154 7.87 -17.05 -15.07
N LYS A 155 8.08 -17.92 -16.07
CA LYS A 155 9.11 -18.97 -15.99
C LYS A 155 10.50 -18.41 -15.79
N GLN A 156 10.83 -17.30 -16.45
CA GLN A 156 12.11 -16.61 -16.27
C GLN A 156 12.27 -16.14 -14.82
N LEU A 157 11.27 -15.44 -14.27
CA LEU A 157 11.30 -14.97 -12.89
C LEU A 157 11.45 -16.13 -11.88
N LEU A 158 10.70 -17.22 -12.07
CA LEU A 158 10.77 -18.41 -11.21
C LEU A 158 12.13 -19.12 -11.26
N SER A 159 12.89 -18.94 -12.35
CA SER A 159 14.21 -19.56 -12.53
C SER A 159 15.38 -18.60 -12.29
N ASP A 160 15.11 -17.33 -12.01
CA ASP A 160 16.16 -16.32 -11.85
C ASP A 160 16.90 -16.57 -10.51
N PRO A 161 18.19 -16.96 -10.54
CA PRO A 161 18.92 -17.29 -9.32
C PRO A 161 19.09 -16.07 -8.39
N LYS A 162 19.08 -14.85 -8.93
CA LYS A 162 19.15 -13.62 -8.13
C LYS A 162 17.86 -13.43 -7.36
N GLU A 163 16.73 -13.43 -8.06
CA GLU A 163 15.41 -13.18 -7.44
C GLU A 163 15.04 -14.30 -6.45
N LEU A 164 15.41 -15.56 -6.75
CA LEU A 164 15.25 -16.67 -5.80
C LEU A 164 16.08 -16.46 -4.53
N ALA A 165 17.34 -16.05 -4.65
CA ALA A 165 18.21 -15.81 -3.48
C ALA A 165 17.68 -14.66 -2.62
N GLU A 166 17.26 -13.55 -3.24
CA GLU A 166 16.65 -12.41 -2.55
C GLU A 166 15.35 -12.82 -1.83
N HIS A 167 14.50 -13.63 -2.50
CA HIS A 167 13.26 -14.12 -1.92
C HIS A 167 13.49 -15.03 -0.70
N VAL A 168 14.41 -15.99 -0.81
CA VAL A 168 14.73 -16.91 0.30
C VAL A 168 15.23 -16.15 1.52
N MET A 169 16.09 -15.15 1.32
CA MET A 169 16.57 -14.30 2.40
C MET A 169 15.44 -13.54 3.11
N LEU A 170 14.46 -13.02 2.36
CA LEU A 170 13.29 -12.34 2.96
C LEU A 170 12.36 -13.31 3.70
N VAL A 171 12.21 -14.54 3.21
CA VAL A 171 11.49 -15.59 3.92
C VAL A 171 12.20 -15.93 5.23
N ASP A 172 13.52 -16.04 5.23
CA ASP A 172 14.28 -16.29 6.45
C ASP A 172 14.23 -15.11 7.43
N LEU A 173 14.22 -13.87 6.94
CA LEU A 173 13.98 -12.69 7.78
C LEU A 173 12.60 -12.78 8.46
N GLY A 174 11.54 -13.02 7.68
CA GLY A 174 10.19 -13.17 8.22
C GLY A 174 9.97 -14.40 9.11
N ARG A 175 10.90 -15.38 9.10
CA ARG A 175 10.93 -16.49 10.07
C ARG A 175 11.59 -16.10 11.40
N ASN A 176 12.48 -15.12 11.38
CA ASN A 176 13.20 -14.63 12.56
C ASN A 176 12.41 -13.55 13.31
N ASP A 177 11.59 -12.78 12.60
CA ASP A 177 10.61 -11.86 13.16
C ASP A 177 9.54 -12.58 14.00
#